data_AF-A0A2D6AJY3-F1
#
_entry.id   AF-A0A2D6AJY3-F1
#
_cell.length_a   1.000
_cell.length_b   1.000
_cell.length_c   1.000
_cell.angle_alpha   90.00
_cell.angle_beta   90.00
_cell.angle_gamma   90.00
#
_symmetry.space_group_name_H-M   'P 1'
#
loop_
_entity.id
_entity.type
_entity.pdbx_description
1 polymer ?
#
loop_
_entity_poly.entity_id
_entity_poly.type
_entity_poly.pdbx_seq_one_letter_code
_entity_poly.pdbx_strand_id
1 'polypeptide(L)'
;MKPNQKLTAIDLFAGCGGLSLGLEQSGFTPIMMVELNSNARQSYLMNRQGQDILATDDIKDVVQNIDDIKYQLEEKYATSPEWTPDLIAGGPPCQGFSGMGHRRSYSVDKEQLPSNHLYQDMAFVISKLQPKMFLFENVRGLLTSKWNPSGTKGE
;
A
#
# COMPACT_ATOMS: atom_id res chain seq x y z
N MET A 1 22.54 13.93 2.55
CA MET A 1 22.18 12.69 3.26
C MET A 1 23.45 12.08 3.82
N LYS A 2 23.41 11.47 5.02
CA LYS A 2 24.57 10.76 5.55
C LYS A 2 24.85 9.55 4.65
N PRO A 3 26.11 9.24 4.27
CA PRO A 3 26.41 8.33 3.16
C PRO A 3 26.06 6.84 3.35
N ASN A 4 25.28 6.44 4.37
CA ASN A 4 25.09 5.04 4.72
C ASN A 4 23.72 4.69 5.34
N GLN A 5 22.76 5.61 5.33
CA GLN A 5 21.44 5.37 5.90
C GLN A 5 20.48 4.98 4.76
N LYS A 6 20.13 3.69 4.69
CA LYS A 6 19.15 3.20 3.70
C LYS A 6 17.78 3.79 4.03
N LEU A 7 17.05 4.25 3.00
CA LEU A 7 15.73 4.85 3.15
C LEU A 7 14.70 3.76 3.43
N THR A 8 13.80 3.94 4.39
CA THR A 8 12.79 2.92 4.72
C THR A 8 11.56 3.01 3.81
N ALA A 9 11.01 1.86 3.42
CA ALA A 9 9.80 1.78 2.61
C ALA A 9 8.79 0.79 3.19
N ILE A 10 7.52 1.15 3.16
CA ILE A 10 6.38 0.27 3.42
C ILE A 10 5.64 0.05 2.10
N ASP A 11 5.39 -1.19 1.70
CA ASP A 11 4.65 -1.53 0.48
C ASP A 11 3.27 -2.10 0.83
N LEU A 12 2.23 -1.27 0.67
CA LEU A 12 0.84 -1.66 0.88
C LEU A 12 0.29 -2.24 -0.43
N PHE A 13 -0.36 -3.41 -0.37
CA PHE A 13 -0.84 -4.14 -1.56
C PHE A 13 0.32 -4.59 -2.46
N ALA A 14 1.34 -5.19 -1.84
CA ALA A 14 2.66 -5.41 -2.44
C ALA A 14 2.68 -6.41 -3.61
N GLY A 15 1.64 -7.23 -3.77
CA GLY A 15 1.61 -8.32 -4.73
C GLY A 15 2.82 -9.24 -4.57
N CYS A 16 3.46 -9.61 -5.68
CA CYS A 16 4.70 -10.39 -5.65
C CYS A 16 5.97 -9.54 -5.40
N GLY A 17 5.84 -8.23 -5.20
CA GLY A 17 6.94 -7.34 -4.82
C GLY A 17 7.70 -6.70 -5.97
N GLY A 18 7.06 -6.51 -7.13
CA GLY A 18 7.65 -5.80 -8.27
C GLY A 18 7.93 -4.32 -7.96
N LEU A 19 7.01 -3.65 -7.26
CA LEU A 19 7.21 -2.26 -6.81
C LEU A 19 8.37 -2.18 -5.81
N SER A 20 8.34 -2.99 -4.74
CA SER A 20 9.47 -3.12 -3.81
C SER A 20 10.81 -3.39 -4.49
N LEU A 21 10.86 -4.22 -5.54
CA LEU A 21 12.11 -4.49 -6.25
C LEU A 21 12.70 -3.23 -6.91
N GLY A 22 11.85 -2.41 -7.52
CA GLY A 22 12.28 -1.11 -8.08
C GLY A 22 12.73 -0.12 -6.99
N LEU A 23 12.04 -0.12 -5.85
CA LEU A 23 12.41 0.70 -4.70
C LEU A 23 13.77 0.27 -4.10
N GLU A 24 14.00 -1.03 -3.96
CA GLU A 24 15.29 -1.59 -3.52
C GLU A 24 16.43 -1.19 -4.45
N GLN A 25 16.23 -1.31 -5.76
CA GLN A 25 17.19 -0.86 -6.78
C GLN A 25 17.46 0.66 -6.69
N SER A 26 16.51 1.42 -6.15
CA SER A 26 16.61 2.87 -5.94
C SER A 26 17.18 3.26 -4.57
N GLY A 27 17.59 2.28 -3.74
CA GLY A 27 18.23 2.51 -2.45
C GLY A 27 17.28 2.52 -1.24
N PHE A 28 16.00 2.17 -1.43
CA PHE A 28 15.08 1.92 -0.32
C PHE A 28 15.26 0.52 0.27
N THR A 29 14.84 0.34 1.51
CA THR A 29 14.77 -0.93 2.22
C THR A 29 13.32 -1.15 2.64
N PRO A 30 12.64 -2.16 2.08
CA PRO A 30 11.32 -2.55 2.54
C PRO A 30 11.41 -3.00 4.00
N ILE A 31 10.62 -2.38 4.88
CA ILE A 31 10.56 -2.71 6.31
C ILE A 31 9.22 -3.33 6.72
N MET A 32 8.19 -3.13 5.90
CA MET A 32 6.87 -3.71 6.07
C MET A 32 6.20 -3.92 4.70
N MET A 33 5.40 -4.97 4.60
CA MET A 33 4.53 -5.21 3.44
C MET A 33 3.13 -5.66 3.87
N VAL A 34 2.12 -5.37 3.05
CA VAL A 34 0.75 -5.89 3.19
C VAL A 34 0.30 -6.56 1.89
N GLU A 35 -0.08 -7.84 1.96
CA GLU A 35 -0.57 -8.60 0.80
C GLU A 35 -1.51 -9.73 1.22
N LEU A 36 -2.76 -9.62 0.77
CA LEU A 36 -3.85 -10.53 1.11
C LEU A 36 -3.71 -11.88 0.41
N ASN A 37 -3.19 -11.91 -0.82
CA ASN A 37 -2.98 -13.13 -1.57
C ASN A 37 -1.74 -13.87 -1.05
N SER A 38 -1.96 -15.01 -0.40
CA SER A 38 -0.90 -15.82 0.20
C SER A 38 0.19 -16.25 -0.79
N ASN A 39 -0.15 -16.56 -2.06
CA ASN A 39 0.84 -16.95 -3.07
C ASN A 39 1.72 -15.76 -3.50
N ALA A 40 1.11 -14.59 -3.68
CA ALA A 40 1.83 -13.37 -4.01
C ALA A 40 2.76 -12.95 -2.86
N ARG A 41 2.23 -12.95 -1.62
CA ARG A 41 3.01 -12.70 -0.40
C ARG A 41 4.17 -13.69 -0.25
N GLN A 42 3.93 -14.98 -0.45
CA GLN A 42 4.99 -15.98 -0.37
C GLN A 42 6.08 -15.73 -1.42
N SER A 43 5.70 -15.37 -2.64
CA SER A 43 6.64 -14.99 -3.70
C SER A 43 7.45 -13.75 -3.31
N TYR A 44 6.80 -12.74 -2.73
CA TYR A 44 7.47 -11.54 -2.21
C TYR A 44 8.55 -11.91 -1.19
N LEU A 45 8.20 -12.73 -0.20
CA LEU A 45 9.09 -13.11 0.91
C LEU A 45 10.22 -14.05 0.45
N MET A 46 9.97 -14.94 -0.52
CA MET A 46 11.01 -15.80 -1.08
C MET A 46 12.15 -15.00 -1.75
N ASN A 47 11.83 -13.86 -2.36
CA ASN A 47 12.84 -12.98 -2.95
C ASN A 47 13.60 -12.13 -1.91
N ARG A 48 13.16 -12.13 -0.66
CA ARG A 48 13.70 -11.31 0.44
C ARG A 48 13.98 -12.14 1.69
N GLN A 49 14.35 -13.42 1.50
CA GLN A 49 14.69 -14.31 2.60
C GLN A 49 15.83 -13.73 3.46
N GLY A 50 15.64 -13.77 4.77
CA GLY A 50 16.60 -13.23 5.74
C GLY A 50 16.57 -11.71 5.88
N GLN A 51 15.76 -10.99 5.10
CA GLN A 51 15.48 -9.59 5.37
C GLN A 51 14.46 -9.48 6.50
N ASP A 52 14.61 -8.44 7.31
CA ASP A 52 13.70 -8.16 8.38
C ASP A 52 12.53 -7.33 7.87
N ILE A 53 11.40 -7.99 7.58
CA ILE A 53 10.22 -7.36 6.99
C ILE A 53 9.00 -7.76 7.83
N LEU A 54 8.29 -6.77 8.35
CA LEU A 54 6.98 -6.99 8.97
C LEU A 54 5.97 -7.33 7.87
N ALA A 55 5.58 -8.60 7.77
CA ALA A 55 4.61 -9.06 6.78
C ALA A 55 3.22 -9.17 7.39
N THR A 56 2.24 -8.58 6.70
CA THR A 56 0.82 -8.60 7.10
C THR A 56 -0.05 -9.02 5.92
N ASP A 57 -1.20 -9.59 6.22
CA ASP A 57 -2.09 -10.16 5.22
C ASP A 57 -3.12 -9.10 4.77
N ASP A 58 -3.98 -8.67 5.69
CA ASP A 58 -5.06 -7.72 5.40
C ASP A 58 -4.70 -6.30 5.87
N ILE A 59 -4.95 -5.31 5.02
CA ILE A 59 -4.81 -3.90 5.37
C ILE A 59 -5.79 -3.50 6.48
N LYS A 60 -6.93 -4.18 6.61
CA LYS A 60 -7.90 -3.93 7.68
C LYS A 60 -7.33 -4.24 9.05
N ASP A 61 -6.48 -5.26 9.17
CA ASP A 61 -5.77 -5.56 10.42
C ASP A 61 -4.75 -4.48 10.74
N VAL A 62 -4.09 -3.93 9.71
CA VAL A 62 -3.16 -2.82 9.86
C VAL A 62 -3.88 -1.56 10.37
N VAL A 63 -5.05 -1.25 9.80
CA VAL A 63 -5.86 -0.10 10.22
C VAL A 63 -6.32 -0.24 11.67
N GLN A 64 -6.75 -1.44 12.07
CA GLN A 64 -7.24 -1.71 13.44
C GLN A 64 -6.12 -1.65 14.48
N ASN A 65 -4.90 -2.06 14.12
CA ASN A 65 -3.76 -2.17 15.03
C ASN A 65 -2.66 -1.15 14.72
N ILE A 66 -3.02 0.01 14.16
CA ILE A 66 -2.06 0.96 13.59
C ILE A 66 -1.08 1.52 14.63
N ASP A 67 -1.52 1.69 15.88
CA ASP A 67 -0.67 2.20 16.97
C ASP A 67 0.38 1.15 17.38
N ASP A 68 0.00 -0.13 17.45
CA ASP A 68 0.93 -1.23 17.73
C ASP A 68 1.94 -1.43 16.60
N ILE A 69 1.48 -1.30 15.34
CA ILE A 69 2.36 -1.35 14.16
C ILE A 69 3.34 -0.19 14.18
N LYS A 70 2.86 1.02 14.47
CA LYS A 70 3.71 2.19 14.60
C LYS A 70 4.80 1.97 15.66
N TYR A 71 4.41 1.47 16.84
CA TYR A 71 5.36 1.14 17.90
C TYR A 71 6.41 0.10 17.46
N GLN A 72 5.99 -0.99 16.82
CA GLN A 72 6.92 -2.02 16.32
C GLN A 72 7.92 -1.49 15.28
N LEU A 73 7.45 -0.60 14.39
CA LEU A 73 8.31 0.03 13.38
C LEU A 73 9.29 1.00 14.04
N GLU A 74 8.83 1.81 15.00
CA GLU A 74 9.69 2.74 15.75
C GLU A 74 10.73 1.99 16.57
N GLU A 75 10.33 0.94 17.30
CA GLU A 75 11.24 0.13 18.12
C GLU A 75 12.41 -0.44 17.30
N LYS A 76 12.14 -0.86 16.05
CA LYS A 76 13.16 -1.48 15.21
C LYS A 76 13.94 -0.48 14.34
N TYR A 77 13.29 0.55 13.82
CA TYR A 77 13.87 1.38 12.75
C TYR A 77 14.05 2.85 13.12
N ALA A 78 13.53 3.32 14.27
CA ALA A 78 13.65 4.71 14.64
C ALA A 78 15.10 5.13 14.86
N THR A 79 15.50 6.22 14.20
CA THR A 79 16.82 6.83 14.39
C THR A 79 16.77 8.10 15.24
N SER A 80 15.58 8.51 15.66
CA SER A 80 15.30 9.70 16.47
C SER A 80 13.88 9.61 17.04
N PRO A 81 13.53 10.39 18.09
CA PRO A 81 12.16 10.45 18.60
C PRO A 81 11.11 10.91 17.58
N GLU A 82 11.52 11.72 16.61
CA GLU A 82 10.66 12.24 15.52
C GLU A 82 10.75 11.37 14.24
N TRP A 83 11.23 10.13 14.36
CA TRP A 83 11.41 9.28 13.19
C TRP A 83 10.06 8.88 12.58
N THR A 84 9.98 8.91 11.26
CA THR A 84 8.87 8.34 10.47
C THR A 84 9.44 7.60 9.26
N PRO A 85 8.67 6.69 8.64
CA PRO A 85 9.10 6.01 7.42
C PRO A 85 9.44 7.00 6.29
N ASP A 86 10.45 6.69 5.49
CA ASP A 86 10.79 7.59 4.36
C ASP A 86 9.73 7.51 3.25
N LEU A 87 9.16 6.33 3.00
CA LEU A 87 8.17 6.10 1.96
C LEU A 87 7.08 5.12 2.42
N ILE A 88 5.82 5.46 2.10
CA ILE A 88 4.72 4.48 2.00
C ILE A 88 4.31 4.41 0.53
N ALA A 89 4.47 3.24 -0.07
CA ALA A 89 4.09 2.96 -1.44
C ALA A 89 2.92 1.98 -1.47
N GLY A 90 2.15 1.96 -2.56
CA GLY A 90 1.15 0.93 -2.77
C GLY A 90 0.26 1.16 -3.98
N GLY A 91 -0.33 0.07 -4.46
CA GLY A 91 -1.29 0.05 -5.56
C GLY A 91 -2.64 -0.53 -5.12
N PRO A 92 -3.46 0.21 -4.36
CA PRO A 92 -4.75 -0.31 -3.89
C PRO A 92 -5.64 -0.69 -5.08
N PRO A 93 -6.26 -1.89 -5.05
CA PRO A 93 -6.98 -2.40 -6.20
C PRO A 93 -8.19 -1.52 -6.53
N CYS A 94 -8.25 -1.08 -7.79
CA CYS A 94 -9.22 -0.10 -8.28
C CYS A 94 -10.34 -0.78 -9.08
N GLN A 95 -11.09 -1.69 -8.45
CA GLN A 95 -12.09 -2.52 -9.17
C GLN A 95 -13.29 -1.72 -9.69
N GLY A 96 -13.57 -0.53 -9.16
CA GLY A 96 -14.60 0.39 -9.67
C GLY A 96 -14.23 1.14 -10.97
N PHE A 97 -12.94 1.19 -11.33
CA PHE A 97 -12.38 2.11 -12.33
C PHE A 97 -11.90 1.42 -13.63
N SER A 98 -11.94 0.08 -13.67
CA SER A 98 -11.56 -0.68 -14.85
C SER A 98 -12.77 -0.96 -15.75
N GLY A 99 -12.79 -0.36 -16.94
CA GLY A 99 -13.82 -0.58 -17.97
C GLY A 99 -13.96 -2.04 -18.47
N MET A 100 -13.07 -2.94 -18.05
CA MET A 100 -13.09 -4.37 -18.42
C MET A 100 -14.04 -5.24 -17.57
N GLY A 101 -14.54 -4.74 -16.43
CA GLY A 101 -15.43 -5.52 -15.53
C GLY A 101 -16.93 -5.25 -15.67
N HIS A 102 -17.34 -4.18 -16.37
CA HIS A 102 -18.72 -3.66 -16.30
C HIS A 102 -19.74 -4.40 -17.17
N ARG A 103 -19.51 -5.68 -17.48
CA ARG A 103 -20.42 -6.49 -18.31
C ARG A 103 -20.78 -7.84 -17.71
N ARG A 104 -20.85 -7.94 -16.37
CA ARG A 104 -21.59 -9.02 -15.73
C ARG A 104 -22.49 -8.45 -14.64
N SER A 105 -23.77 -8.45 -15.01
CA SER A 105 -24.96 -8.52 -14.17
C SER A 105 -24.69 -8.70 -12.69
N TYR A 106 -24.96 -7.68 -11.90
CA TYR A 106 -25.80 -7.65 -10.70
C TYR A 106 -25.71 -6.22 -10.19
N SER A 107 -26.85 -5.57 -10.04
CA SER A 107 -27.01 -4.24 -9.47
C SER A 107 -26.64 -4.29 -7.98
N VAL A 108 -25.35 -4.27 -7.69
CA VAL A 108 -24.84 -4.00 -6.34
C VAL A 108 -24.38 -2.55 -6.36
N ASP A 109 -24.95 -1.72 -5.49
CA ASP A 109 -24.58 -0.31 -5.38
C ASP A 109 -23.06 -0.21 -5.19
N LYS A 110 -22.39 0.53 -6.08
CA LYS A 110 -20.93 0.72 -6.05
C LYS A 110 -20.44 1.28 -4.70
N GLU A 111 -21.31 1.99 -3.99
CA GLU A 111 -21.08 2.52 -2.64
C GLU A 111 -20.89 1.42 -1.58
N GLN A 112 -21.36 0.20 -1.84
CA GLN A 112 -21.23 -0.94 -0.92
C GLN A 112 -20.10 -1.91 -1.27
N LEU A 113 -19.28 -1.64 -2.29
CA LEU A 113 -18.15 -2.50 -2.61
C LEU A 113 -16.99 -2.24 -1.63
N PRO A 114 -16.57 -3.24 -0.82
CA PRO A 114 -15.49 -3.08 0.16
C PRO A 114 -14.16 -2.64 -0.47
N SER A 115 -13.94 -3.00 -1.74
CA SER A 115 -12.76 -2.64 -2.53
C SER A 115 -12.67 -1.15 -2.88
N ASN A 116 -13.79 -0.41 -2.86
CA ASN A 116 -13.79 1.04 -3.07
C ASN A 116 -13.29 1.83 -1.84
N HIS A 117 -13.00 1.17 -0.72
CA HIS A 117 -12.46 1.82 0.49
C HIS A 117 -10.97 1.54 0.73
N LEU A 118 -10.32 0.68 -0.06
CA LEU A 118 -8.92 0.31 0.17
C LEU A 118 -7.94 1.47 -0.02
N TYR A 119 -8.27 2.44 -0.90
CA TYR A 119 -7.51 3.68 -0.99
C TYR A 119 -7.67 4.54 0.28
N GLN A 120 -8.82 4.48 0.95
CA GLN A 120 -9.06 5.20 2.20
C GLN A 120 -8.29 4.55 3.34
N ASP A 121 -8.18 3.21 3.36
CA ASP A 121 -7.32 2.50 4.31
C ASP A 121 -5.85 2.91 4.11
N MET A 122 -5.37 2.97 2.86
CA MET A 122 -4.03 3.48 2.55
C MET A 122 -3.85 4.92 3.03
N ALA A 123 -4.81 5.81 2.74
CA ALA A 123 -4.77 7.19 3.19
C ALA A 123 -4.78 7.30 4.72
N PHE A 124 -5.52 6.43 5.41
CA PHE A 124 -5.54 6.35 6.86
C PHE A 124 -4.17 5.94 7.41
N VAL A 125 -3.55 4.88 6.86
CA VAL A 125 -2.20 4.44 7.26
C VAL A 125 -1.17 5.55 7.04
N ILE A 126 -1.22 6.25 5.89
CA ILE A 126 -0.37 7.42 5.62
C ILE A 126 -0.61 8.52 6.65
N SER A 127 -1.88 8.80 7.00
CA SER A 127 -2.23 9.82 8.00
C SER A 127 -1.71 9.50 9.40
N LYS A 128 -1.54 8.21 9.74
CA LYS A 128 -1.09 7.77 11.06
C LYS A 128 0.43 7.63 11.17
N LEU A 129 1.05 7.10 10.12
CA LEU A 129 2.49 6.87 10.09
C LEU A 129 3.30 8.08 9.60
N GLN A 130 2.65 9.08 8.99
CA GLN A 130 3.24 10.36 8.59
C GLN A 130 4.59 10.20 7.83
N PRO A 131 4.63 9.40 6.76
CA PRO A 131 5.87 9.19 6.03
C PRO A 131 6.32 10.48 5.35
N LYS A 132 7.62 10.58 5.05
CA LYS A 132 8.15 11.76 4.35
C LYS A 132 7.63 11.87 2.92
N MET A 133 7.34 10.73 2.29
CA MET A 133 6.78 10.63 0.94
C MET A 133 5.74 9.50 0.89
N PHE A 134 4.80 9.62 -0.05
CA PHE A 134 3.94 8.50 -0.43
C PHE A 134 3.95 8.32 -1.95
N LEU A 135 3.78 7.07 -2.39
CA LEU A 135 3.63 6.71 -3.80
C LEU A 135 2.36 5.89 -3.97
N PHE A 136 1.44 6.41 -4.77
CA PHE A 136 0.19 5.74 -5.12
C PHE A 136 0.26 5.31 -6.59
N GLU A 137 0.37 4.02 -6.85
CA GLU A 137 0.38 3.45 -8.20
C GLU A 137 -1.04 3.01 -8.59
N ASN A 138 -1.44 3.30 -9.82
CA ASN A 138 -2.73 2.84 -10.34
C ASN A 138 -2.75 2.91 -11.87
N VAL A 139 -3.76 2.27 -12.45
CA VAL A 139 -3.99 2.28 -13.90
C VAL A 139 -4.41 3.66 -14.42
N ARG A 140 -4.06 3.97 -15.68
CA ARG A 140 -4.41 5.23 -16.36
C ARG A 140 -5.92 5.56 -16.35
N GLY A 141 -6.77 4.53 -16.25
CA GLY A 141 -8.22 4.66 -16.15
C GLY A 141 -8.70 5.49 -14.96
N LEU A 142 -7.89 5.60 -13.90
CA LEU A 142 -8.18 6.40 -12.70
C LEU A 142 -8.55 7.85 -13.06
N LEU A 143 -7.79 8.48 -13.97
CA LEU A 143 -7.99 9.89 -14.36
C LEU A 143 -9.26 10.14 -15.19
N THR A 144 -9.92 9.07 -15.66
CA THR A 144 -11.00 9.17 -16.66
C THR A 144 -12.30 8.53 -16.22
N SER A 145 -12.27 7.79 -15.11
CA SER A 145 -13.43 7.12 -14.56
C SER A 145 -14.35 8.11 -13.87
N LYS A 146 -15.60 7.71 -13.68
CA LYS A 146 -16.59 8.46 -12.91
C LYS A 146 -16.90 7.68 -11.64
N TRP A 147 -16.90 8.36 -10.49
CA TRP A 147 -17.26 7.77 -9.20
C TRP A 147 -18.68 7.18 -9.22
N ASN A 148 -19.64 7.88 -9.85
CA ASN A 148 -21.01 7.42 -10.07
C ASN A 148 -21.50 7.77 -11.51
N PRO A 149 -22.65 7.23 -11.99
CA PRO A 149 -23.15 7.51 -13.35
C PRO A 149 -23.36 9.01 -13.64
N SER A 150 -23.71 9.77 -12.61
CA SER A 150 -23.87 11.23 -12.62
C SER A 150 -22.57 12.02 -12.46
N GLY A 151 -21.44 11.36 -12.18
CA GLY A 151 -20.20 11.98 -11.75
C GLY A 151 -19.42 12.59 -12.90
N THR A 152 -18.48 13.44 -12.53
CA THR A 152 -17.58 14.09 -13.46
C THR A 152 -16.40 13.15 -13.76
N LYS A 153 -15.81 13.23 -14.97
CA LYS A 153 -14.65 12.40 -15.30
C LYS A 153 -13.45 12.87 -14.49
N GLY A 154 -12.78 11.96 -13.79
CA GLY A 154 -11.59 12.27 -12.98
C GLY A 154 -11.91 12.74 -11.56
N GLU A 155 -13.15 12.52 -11.08
CA GLU A 155 -13.48 12.47 -9.65
C GLU A 155 -12.97 11.17 -9.00
#